data_AF-A0A3D2Z8D2-F1
#
_entry.id   AF-A0A3D2Z8D2-F1
#
_cell.length_a   1.000
_cell.length_b   1.000
_cell.length_c   1.000
_cell.angle_alpha   90.00
_cell.angle_beta   90.00
_cell.angle_gamma   90.00
#
_symmetry.space_group_name_H-M   'P 1'
#
loop_
_entity.id
_entity.type
_entity.pdbx_description
1 polymer ?
#
loop_
_entity_poly.entity_id
_entity_poly.type
_entity_poly.pdbx_seq_one_letter_code
_entity_poly.pdbx_strand_id
1 'polypeptide(L)' 'PVLDLGVRPPFHDSRWRFTVDGEVEAPLLLDWQALIDLAPKRRQTSDFHCVTTWSRLDLAWAG' A
#
# COMPACT_ATOMS: atom_id res chain seq x y z
N PRO A 1 -8.28 -13.51 -8.74
CA PRO A 1 -8.76 -12.50 -9.71
C PRO A 1 -7.96 -11.22 -9.49
N VAL A 2 -7.80 -10.38 -10.51
CA VAL A 2 -7.43 -8.96 -10.36
C VAL A 2 -8.60 -8.19 -10.93
N LEU A 3 -9.18 -7.28 -10.15
CA LEU A 3 -10.18 -6.35 -10.68
C LEU A 3 -9.41 -5.22 -11.38
N ASP A 4 -9.23 -5.36 -12.68
CA ASP A 4 -8.60 -4.34 -13.53
C ASP A 4 -9.71 -3.45 -14.11
N LEU A 5 -9.72 -2.16 -13.75
CA LEU A 5 -10.66 -1.18 -14.28
C LEU A 5 -10.23 -0.64 -15.67
N GLY A 6 -9.22 -1.25 -16.29
CA GLY A 6 -8.76 -0.96 -17.64
C GLY A 6 -7.72 0.17 -17.75
N VAL A 7 -7.54 0.97 -16.69
CA VAL A 7 -6.54 2.05 -16.65
C VAL A 7 -5.46 1.71 -15.65
N ARG A 8 -4.22 1.63 -16.12
CA ARG A 8 -3.02 1.51 -15.30
C ARG A 8 -2.24 2.82 -15.37
N PRO A 9 -2.32 3.68 -14.35
CA PRO A 9 -1.61 4.94 -14.37
C PRO A 9 -0.09 4.70 -14.38
N PRO A 10 0.70 5.52 -15.09
CA PRO A 10 2.15 5.47 -14.99
C PRO A 10 2.58 5.82 -13.56
N PHE A 11 3.44 5.00 -12.99
CA PHE A 11 4.00 5.23 -11.66
C PHE A 11 5.34 5.95 -11.76
N HIS A 12 5.53 7.00 -10.96
CA HIS A 12 6.76 7.78 -10.89
C HIS A 12 7.15 7.98 -9.42
N ASP A 13 8.08 7.18 -8.94
CA ASP A 13 8.62 7.21 -7.57
C ASP A 13 9.05 8.61 -7.11
N SER A 14 9.77 9.35 -7.96
CA SER A 14 10.30 10.70 -7.70
C SER A 14 9.23 11.74 -7.37
N ARG A 15 8.00 11.53 -7.86
CA ARG A 15 6.86 12.42 -7.64
C ARG A 15 5.91 11.90 -6.56
N TRP A 16 6.10 10.66 -6.12
CA TRP A 16 5.25 10.04 -5.12
C TRP A 16 5.48 10.66 -3.74
N ARG A 17 4.43 10.70 -2.92
CA ARG A 17 4.44 11.22 -1.55
C ARG A 17 3.46 10.43 -0.67
N PHE A 18 3.90 10.02 0.51
CA PHE A 18 3.05 9.53 1.60
C PHE A 18 2.85 10.64 2.62
N THR A 19 1.61 10.96 2.95
CA THR A 19 1.32 11.99 3.96
C THR A 19 0.52 11.38 5.10
N VAL A 20 0.93 11.64 6.33
CA VAL A 20 0.15 11.40 7.55
C VAL A 20 -0.13 12.76 8.18
N ASP A 21 -1.41 13.11 8.23
CA ASP A 21 -1.90 14.40 8.71
C ASP A 21 -3.20 14.24 9.52
N GLY A 22 -3.83 15.36 9.87
CA GLY A 22 -5.03 15.41 10.72
C GLY A 22 -4.70 15.57 12.20
N GLU A 23 -5.35 14.78 13.05
CA GLU A 23 -5.21 14.81 14.52
C GLU A 23 -3.93 14.08 14.98
N VAL A 24 -2.77 14.60 14.57
CA VAL A 24 -1.46 14.06 14.93
C VAL A 24 -0.56 15.19 15.45
N GLU A 25 0.26 14.88 16.46
CA GLU A 25 1.19 15.86 17.04
C GLU A 25 2.31 16.24 16.05
N ALA A 26 2.79 15.27 15.26
CA ALA A 26 3.85 15.45 14.29
C ALA A 26 3.43 14.87 12.92
N PRO A 27 3.00 15.71 11.97
CA PRO A 27 2.71 15.29 10.62
C PRO A 27 3.93 14.65 9.95
N LEU A 28 3.69 13.65 9.09
CA LEU A 28 4.74 12.90 8.41
C LEU A 28 4.59 13.05 6.89
N LEU A 29 5.70 13.35 6.22
CA LEU A 29 5.80 13.34 4.77
C LEU A 29 6.97 12.45 4.36
N LEU A 30 6.69 11.36 3.65
CA LEU A 30 7.72 10.46 3.11
C LEU A 30 7.73 10.52 1.59
N ASP A 31 8.92 10.53 0.99
CA ASP A 31 9.07 10.14 -0.40
C ASP A 31 9.01 8.60 -0.52
N TRP A 32 9.10 8.12 -1.77
CA TRP A 32 9.03 6.69 -2.04
C TRP A 32 10.12 5.89 -1.32
N GLN A 33 11.37 6.37 -1.35
CA GLN A 33 12.49 5.64 -0.78
C GLN A 33 12.37 5.58 0.75
N ALA A 34 12.00 6.70 1.38
CA ALA A 34 11.81 6.77 2.82
C ALA A 34 10.69 5.83 3.32
N LEU A 35 9.59 5.68 2.56
CA LEU A 35 8.55 4.70 2.90
C LEU A 35 9.10 3.25 2.81
N ILE A 36 9.82 2.93 1.73
CA ILE A 36 10.35 1.58 1.50
C ILE A 36 11.41 1.21 2.53
N ASP A 37 12.18 2.16 3.04
CA ASP A 37 13.23 1.93 4.02
C ASP A 37 12.73 1.89 5.47
N LEU A 38 11.44 2.15 5.71
CA LEU A 38 10.85 2.01 7.04
C LEU A 38 11.08 0.59 7.60
N ALA A 39 11.47 0.56 8.86
CA ALA A 39 11.71 -0.65 9.62
C ALA A 39 10.94 -0.61 10.95
N PRO A 40 10.53 -1.78 11.48
CA PRO A 40 10.81 -3.11 10.95
C PRO A 40 9.72 -3.63 10.02
N LYS A 41 10.12 -4.34 8.96
CA LYS A 41 9.18 -5.03 8.07
C LYS A 41 8.60 -6.28 8.74
N ARG A 42 7.37 -6.65 8.41
CA ARG A 42 6.64 -7.83 8.88
C ARG A 42 6.12 -8.62 7.70
N ARG A 43 6.07 -9.94 7.86
CA ARG A 43 5.35 -10.84 6.96
C ARG A 43 4.05 -11.26 7.64
N GLN A 44 2.97 -11.27 6.89
CA GLN A 44 1.65 -11.64 7.38
C GLN A 44 0.90 -12.41 6.30
N THR A 45 0.30 -13.54 6.65
CA THR A 45 -0.65 -14.23 5.78
C THR A 45 -2.06 -13.75 6.11
N SER A 46 -2.79 -13.24 5.11
CA SER A 46 -4.17 -12.78 5.28
C SER A 46 -4.95 -12.87 3.98
N ASP A 47 -6.24 -13.15 4.09
CA ASP A 47 -7.16 -13.22 2.97
C ASP A 47 -7.49 -11.82 2.42
N PHE A 48 -7.78 -11.76 1.12
CA PHE A 48 -8.33 -10.57 0.47
C PHE A 48 -9.72 -10.87 -0.06
N HIS A 49 -10.72 -10.12 0.40
CA HIS A 49 -12.12 -10.25 -0.01
C HIS A 49 -12.57 -8.99 -0.75
N CYS A 50 -12.95 -9.13 -2.02
CA CYS A 50 -13.47 -8.02 -2.81
C CYS A 50 -14.99 -7.92 -2.67
N VAL A 51 -15.51 -6.69 -2.55
CA VAL A 51 -16.94 -6.42 -2.53
C VAL A 51 -17.67 -6.91 -3.79
N THR A 52 -16.95 -7.07 -4.92
CA THR A 52 -17.48 -7.69 -6.15
C THR A 52 -17.41 -9.22 -6.12
N THR A 53 -17.67 -9.82 -4.94
CA THR A 53 -17.94 -11.24 -4.67
C THR A 53 -16.84 -12.27 -4.97
N TRP A 54 -15.57 -11.84 -5.10
CA TRP A 54 -14.45 -12.77 -5.22
C TRP A 54 -13.43 -12.62 -4.09
N SER A 55 -12.70 -13.70 -3.79
CA SER A 55 -11.65 -13.72 -2.77
C SER A 55 -10.34 -14.30 -3.31
N ARG A 56 -9.23 -13.94 -2.65
CA ARG A 56 -7.91 -14.58 -2.77
C ARG A 56 -7.50 -14.97 -1.36
N LEU A 57 -7.37 -16.27 -1.11
CA LEU A 57 -7.02 -16.82 0.19
C LEU A 57 -5.50 -16.92 0.35
N ASP A 58 -5.03 -16.93 1.59
CA ASP A 58 -3.64 -17.23 1.96
C ASP A 58 -2.59 -16.32 1.30
N LEU A 59 -2.90 -15.05 1.08
CA LEU A 59 -1.94 -14.10 0.51
C LEU A 59 -0.84 -13.78 1.54
N ALA A 60 0.41 -14.01 1.14
CA ALA A 60 1.58 -13.63 1.92
C ALA A 60 1.94 -12.15 1.64
N TRP A 61 1.55 -11.28 2.56
CA TRP A 61 1.86 -9.85 2.55
C TRP A 61 3.21 -9.57 3.23
N ALA A 62 3.90 -8.53 2.77
CA ALA A 62 5.13 -8.03 3.38
C ALA A 62 5.20 -6.51 3.27
N GLY A 63 5.67 -5.85 4.33
CA GLY A 63 5.80 -4.40 4.42
C GLY A 63 6.40 -4.01 5.75
#